data_AF-A0A904A412-F1
#
_entry.id   AF-A0A904A412-F1
#
_cell.length_a   1.000
_cell.length_b   1.000
_cell.length_c   1.000
_cell.angle_alpha   90.00
_cell.angle_beta   90.00
_cell.angle_gamma   90.00
#
_symmetry.space_group_name_H-M   'P 1'
#
loop_
_entity.id
_entity.type
_entity.pdbx_description
1 polymer ?
#
loop_
_entity_poly.entity_id
_entity_poly.type
_entity_poly.pdbx_seq_one_letter_code
_entity_poly.pdbx_strand_id
1 'polypeptide(L)'
;MKSIIVLLAIAGIAAAGRPDTEKVIQTFKEIAPLYKPSIQKAQIIINAIKANATNQLAELHLTIIGKKEQYVQQVIGREEYILQQIGAQRKADQVCMGFVRTSSEMTVNLAGVSFTNCINAADDAIKTKLEEYYSYLGDYEQQLSLLRLLDVFRGENVFHSPQPILARLNEKMEALRNSSSLITDVEVQFMIDQVTQDMVGIQDAYGICMENAYALLGQGLNMCELQLTMICGAALTCEIGKGMGNLCTSQ
;
A
#
# COMPACT_ATOMS: atom_id res chain seq x y z
N MET A 1 -48.45 62.68 63.44
CA MET A 1 -47.18 62.06 63.88
C MET A 1 -47.48 60.67 64.44
N LYS A 2 -46.63 59.67 64.17
CA LYS A 2 -46.72 58.20 64.41
C LYS A 2 -47.29 57.43 63.20
N SER A 3 -46.51 57.15 62.16
CA SER A 3 -45.46 56.10 62.02
C SER A 3 -45.99 54.68 62.17
N ILE A 4 -46.34 54.06 61.03
CA ILE A 4 -46.41 52.60 60.87
C ILE A 4 -45.40 52.24 59.78
N ILE A 5 -44.25 51.72 60.21
CA ILE A 5 -43.22 51.17 59.33
C ILE A 5 -43.63 49.72 59.04
N VAL A 6 -44.05 49.47 57.81
CA VAL A 6 -44.27 48.11 57.29
C VAL A 6 -42.90 47.56 56.90
N LEU A 7 -42.38 46.63 57.72
CA LEU A 7 -41.22 45.82 57.40
C LEU A 7 -41.58 44.84 56.27
N LEU A 8 -41.19 45.17 55.04
CA LEU A 8 -41.11 44.24 53.92
C LEU A 8 -39.95 43.28 54.17
N ALA A 9 -40.27 42.05 54.55
CA ALA A 9 -39.34 40.93 54.54
C ALA A 9 -38.95 40.64 53.08
N ILE A 10 -37.76 41.08 52.68
CA ILE A 10 -37.13 40.62 51.45
C ILE A 10 -36.66 39.20 51.73
N ALA A 11 -37.50 38.22 51.38
CA ALA A 11 -37.06 36.86 51.21
C ALA A 11 -36.05 36.85 50.05
N GLY A 12 -34.76 36.88 50.39
CA GLY A 12 -33.69 36.63 49.43
C GLY A 12 -33.82 35.19 48.95
N ILE A 13 -34.46 35.00 47.79
CA ILE A 13 -34.36 33.76 47.05
C ILE A 13 -32.92 33.72 46.54
N ALA A 14 -32.03 33.12 47.33
CA ALA A 14 -30.70 32.78 46.86
C ALA A 14 -30.88 31.70 45.79
N ALA A 15 -31.08 32.13 44.54
CA ALA A 15 -31.00 31.22 43.42
C ALA A 15 -29.61 30.58 43.46
N ALA A 16 -29.53 29.26 43.59
CA ALA A 16 -28.30 28.49 43.45
C ALA A 16 -27.85 28.45 41.97
N GLY A 17 -27.97 29.58 41.28
CA GLY A 17 -27.63 29.74 39.88
C GLY A 17 -26.13 29.51 39.73
N ARG A 18 -25.77 28.59 38.85
CA ARG A 18 -24.39 28.31 38.47
C ARG A 18 -24.24 28.67 36.99
N PRO A 19 -24.27 29.97 36.65
CA PRO A 19 -24.36 30.42 35.26
C PRO A 19 -23.22 29.87 34.39
N ASP A 20 -22.01 29.74 34.95
CA ASP A 20 -20.87 29.18 34.23
C ASP A 20 -21.00 27.66 33.97
N THR A 21 -21.54 26.90 34.92
CA THR A 21 -21.84 25.46 34.74
C THR A 21 -22.93 25.28 33.68
N GLU A 22 -23.97 26.11 33.70
CA GLU A 22 -25.01 26.11 32.67
C GLU A 22 -24.44 26.44 31.29
N LYS A 23 -23.51 27.40 31.24
CA LYS A 23 -22.78 27.78 30.02
C LYS A 23 -21.96 26.60 29.46
N VAL A 24 -21.32 25.79 30.31
CA VAL A 24 -20.60 24.57 29.86
C VAL A 24 -21.53 23.64 29.08
N ILE A 25 -22.73 23.36 29.62
CA ILE A 25 -23.72 22.50 28.96
C ILE A 25 -24.22 23.12 27.67
N GLN A 26 -24.45 24.43 27.66
CA GLN A 26 -24.89 25.16 26.47
C GLN A 26 -23.84 25.09 25.36
N THR A 27 -22.57 25.37 25.66
CA THR A 27 -21.46 25.25 24.70
C THR A 27 -21.31 23.82 24.20
N PHE A 28 -21.50 22.81 25.06
CA PHE A 28 -21.47 21.41 24.65
C PHE A 28 -22.57 21.08 23.63
N LYS A 29 -23.79 21.60 23.84
CA LYS A 29 -24.92 21.46 22.91
C LYS A 29 -24.67 22.16 21.57
N GLU A 30 -23.98 23.29 21.59
CA GLU A 30 -23.59 24.03 20.38
C GLU A 30 -22.54 23.28 19.55
N ILE A 31 -21.63 22.55 20.21
CA ILE A 31 -20.60 21.76 19.54
C ILE A 31 -21.15 20.46 18.96
N ALA A 32 -22.09 19.81 19.64
CA ALA A 32 -22.66 18.52 19.25
C ALA A 32 -23.08 18.39 17.76
N PRO A 33 -23.81 19.36 17.15
CA PRO A 33 -24.19 19.27 15.74
C PRO A 33 -23.00 19.38 14.77
N LEU A 34 -21.89 20.00 15.17
CA LEU A 34 -20.68 20.12 14.36
C LEU A 34 -19.80 18.86 14.47
N TYR A 35 -19.76 18.27 15.66
CA TYR A 35 -18.81 17.19 15.97
C TYR A 35 -19.07 15.91 15.16
N LYS A 36 -20.30 15.39 15.18
CA LYS A 36 -20.61 14.11 14.54
C LYS A 36 -20.32 14.12 13.03
N PRO A 37 -20.79 15.11 12.24
CA PRO A 37 -20.50 15.16 10.82
C PRO A 37 -19.00 15.27 10.49
N SER A 38 -18.24 16.07 11.24
CA SER A 38 -16.80 16.24 11.01
C SER A 38 -16.02 14.93 11.21
N ILE A 39 -16.29 14.21 12.30
CA ILE A 39 -15.64 12.91 12.55
C ILE A 39 -16.05 11.88 11.49
N GLN A 40 -17.33 11.84 11.12
CA GLN A 40 -17.80 10.92 10.08
C GLN A 40 -17.17 11.19 8.72
N LYS A 41 -17.08 12.46 8.30
CA LYS A 41 -16.44 12.84 7.02
C LYS A 41 -14.99 12.39 6.97
N ALA A 42 -14.22 12.67 8.03
CA ALA A 42 -12.82 12.30 8.06
C ALA A 42 -12.59 10.78 8.08
N GLN A 43 -13.43 10.02 8.80
CA GLN A 43 -13.34 8.56 8.78
C GLN A 43 -13.67 7.96 7.41
N ILE A 44 -14.67 8.52 6.69
CA ILE A 44 -15.00 8.09 5.32
C ILE A 44 -13.79 8.28 4.41
N ILE A 45 -13.12 9.42 4.51
CA ILE A 45 -11.92 9.73 3.74
C ILE A 45 -10.79 8.74 4.02
N ILE A 46 -10.44 8.53 5.30
CA ILE A 46 -9.38 7.60 5.69
C ILE A 46 -9.68 6.19 5.18
N ASN A 47 -10.94 5.75 5.31
CA ASN A 47 -11.36 4.44 4.82
C ASN A 47 -11.26 4.34 3.30
N ALA A 48 -11.58 5.39 2.56
CA ALA A 48 -11.46 5.42 1.11
C ALA A 48 -9.99 5.29 0.66
N ILE A 49 -9.08 6.01 1.32
CA ILE A 49 -7.64 5.93 1.03
C ILE A 49 -7.12 4.51 1.35
N LYS A 50 -7.45 3.96 2.52
CA LYS A 50 -7.07 2.59 2.91
C LYS A 50 -7.59 1.54 1.92
N ALA A 51 -8.85 1.66 1.49
CA ALA A 51 -9.44 0.75 0.52
C ALA A 51 -8.75 0.85 -0.85
N ASN A 52 -8.47 2.06 -1.32
CA ASN A 52 -7.75 2.26 -2.58
C ASN A 52 -6.34 1.63 -2.52
N ALA A 53 -5.56 1.93 -1.48
CA ALA A 53 -4.22 1.37 -1.32
C ALA A 53 -4.23 -0.17 -1.23
N THR A 54 -5.22 -0.74 -0.54
CA THR A 54 -5.38 -2.20 -0.45
C THR A 54 -5.68 -2.82 -1.82
N ASN A 55 -6.56 -2.21 -2.60
CA ASN A 55 -6.90 -2.69 -3.94
C ASN A 55 -5.70 -2.60 -4.88
N GLN A 56 -5.00 -1.46 -4.90
CA GLN A 56 -3.81 -1.26 -5.74
C GLN A 56 -2.70 -2.24 -5.38
N LEU A 57 -2.48 -2.48 -4.08
CA LEU A 57 -1.52 -3.48 -3.62
C LEU A 57 -1.88 -4.89 -4.11
N ALA A 58 -3.16 -5.27 -4.02
CA ALA A 58 -3.62 -6.57 -4.50
C ALA A 58 -3.43 -6.72 -6.02
N GLU A 59 -3.77 -5.68 -6.80
CA GLU A 59 -3.56 -5.65 -8.25
C GLU A 59 -2.08 -5.75 -8.62
N LEU A 60 -1.20 -5.05 -7.89
CA LEU A 60 0.24 -5.14 -8.07
C LEU A 60 0.75 -6.56 -7.82
N HIS A 61 0.36 -7.20 -6.72
CA HIS A 61 0.76 -8.58 -6.43
C HIS A 61 0.29 -9.55 -7.51
N LEU A 62 -0.96 -9.45 -7.97
CA LEU A 62 -1.49 -10.28 -9.05
C LEU A 62 -0.72 -10.07 -10.35
N THR A 63 -0.35 -8.83 -10.66
CA THR A 63 0.46 -8.51 -11.84
C THR A 63 1.86 -9.08 -11.75
N ILE A 64 2.51 -8.98 -10.58
CA ILE A 64 3.84 -9.56 -10.32
C ILE A 64 3.80 -11.08 -10.53
N ILE A 65 2.78 -11.75 -9.97
CA ILE A 65 2.57 -13.19 -10.11
C ILE A 65 2.38 -13.58 -11.58
N GLY A 66 1.46 -12.92 -12.28
CA GLY A 66 1.17 -13.23 -13.68
C GLY A 66 2.39 -13.05 -14.59
N LYS A 67 3.16 -11.97 -14.38
CA LYS A 67 4.39 -11.74 -15.15
C LYS A 67 5.48 -12.76 -14.81
N LYS A 68 5.62 -13.16 -13.55
CA LYS A 68 6.54 -14.23 -13.14
C LYS A 68 6.18 -15.55 -13.82
N GLU A 69 4.91 -15.93 -13.77
CA GLU A 69 4.42 -17.15 -14.41
C GLU A 69 4.73 -17.18 -15.91
N GLN A 70 4.45 -16.07 -16.60
CA GLN A 70 4.76 -15.93 -18.03
C GLN A 70 6.25 -16.19 -18.32
N TYR A 71 7.17 -15.58 -17.57
CA TYR A 71 8.60 -15.80 -17.78
C TYR A 71 9.02 -17.23 -17.43
N VAL A 72 8.53 -17.80 -16.32
CA VAL A 72 8.82 -19.19 -15.94
C VAL A 72 8.41 -20.16 -17.05
N GLN A 73 7.23 -20.00 -17.66
CA GLN A 73 6.82 -20.84 -18.78
C GLN A 73 7.72 -20.67 -20.01
N GLN A 74 8.19 -19.45 -20.29
CA GLN A 74 9.15 -19.22 -21.38
C GLN A 74 10.50 -19.90 -21.10
N VAL A 75 10.99 -19.84 -19.87
CA VAL A 75 12.23 -20.53 -19.45
C VAL A 75 12.10 -22.03 -19.65
N ILE A 76 11.01 -22.63 -19.15
CA ILE A 76 10.72 -24.07 -19.30
C ILE A 76 10.73 -24.45 -20.78
N GLY A 77 10.00 -23.72 -21.63
CA GLY A 77 9.95 -24.04 -23.06
C GLY A 77 11.32 -23.95 -23.75
N ARG A 78 12.17 -22.99 -23.36
CA ARG A 78 13.53 -22.84 -23.92
C ARG A 78 14.47 -23.95 -23.45
N GLU A 79 14.38 -24.36 -22.19
CA GLU A 79 15.17 -25.47 -21.67
C GLU A 79 14.72 -26.81 -22.27
N GLU A 80 13.41 -27.06 -22.34
CA GLU A 80 12.85 -28.25 -22.99
C GLU A 80 13.32 -28.38 -24.43
N TYR A 81 13.36 -27.28 -25.19
CA TYR A 81 13.89 -27.27 -26.54
C TYR A 81 15.34 -27.78 -26.59
N ILE A 82 16.24 -27.25 -25.75
CA ILE A 82 17.63 -27.70 -25.69
C ILE A 82 17.71 -29.20 -25.34
N LEU A 83 16.94 -29.64 -24.35
CA LEU A 83 16.92 -31.05 -23.93
C LEU A 83 16.41 -31.98 -25.06
N GLN A 84 15.41 -31.54 -25.81
CA GLN A 84 14.92 -32.27 -27.00
C GLN A 84 15.99 -32.35 -28.08
N GLN A 85 16.68 -31.25 -28.39
CA GLN A 85 17.76 -31.24 -29.37
C GLN A 85 18.86 -32.23 -28.99
N ILE A 86 19.24 -32.26 -27.71
CA ILE A 86 20.21 -33.22 -27.18
C ILE A 86 19.69 -34.67 -27.32
N GLY A 87 18.45 -34.94 -26.91
CA GLY A 87 17.86 -36.27 -26.92
C GLY A 87 17.67 -36.88 -28.32
N ALA A 88 17.52 -36.03 -29.33
CA ALA A 88 17.40 -36.43 -30.73
C ALA A 88 18.75 -36.85 -31.36
N GLN A 89 19.89 -36.46 -30.78
CA GLN A 89 21.19 -36.78 -31.36
C GLN A 89 21.55 -38.26 -31.22
N ARG A 90 22.03 -38.85 -32.32
CA ARG A 90 22.55 -40.23 -32.37
C ARG A 90 24.01 -40.31 -32.80
N LYS A 91 24.52 -39.29 -33.48
CA LYS A 91 25.87 -39.24 -34.06
C LYS A 91 26.78 -38.19 -33.41
N ALA A 92 26.21 -37.26 -32.65
CA ALA A 92 26.95 -36.22 -31.92
C ALA A 92 27.70 -36.79 -30.71
N ASP A 93 28.74 -36.09 -30.26
CA ASP A 93 29.52 -36.47 -29.07
C ASP A 93 28.65 -36.41 -27.81
N GLN A 94 28.38 -37.58 -27.23
CA GLN A 94 27.49 -37.73 -26.08
C GLN A 94 28.06 -37.15 -24.78
N VAL A 95 29.38 -37.13 -24.62
CA VAL A 95 30.03 -36.50 -23.46
C VAL A 95 29.89 -34.99 -23.55
N CYS A 96 30.14 -34.43 -24.74
CA CYS A 96 29.93 -33.01 -25.02
C CYS A 96 28.46 -32.58 -24.80
N MET A 97 27.51 -33.37 -25.30
CA MET A 97 26.07 -33.18 -25.04
C MET A 97 25.75 -33.14 -23.53
N GLY A 98 26.41 -33.98 -22.73
CA GLY A 98 26.30 -33.97 -21.28
C GLY A 98 26.73 -32.64 -20.66
N PHE A 99 27.86 -32.08 -21.11
CA PHE A 99 28.30 -30.75 -20.65
C PHE A 99 27.31 -29.65 -21.02
N VAL A 100 26.76 -29.66 -22.25
CA VAL A 100 25.79 -28.65 -22.66
C VAL A 100 24.48 -28.76 -21.85
N ARG A 101 24.02 -29.98 -21.54
CA ARG A 101 22.87 -30.19 -20.65
C ARG A 101 23.09 -29.57 -19.28
N THR A 102 24.24 -29.84 -18.65
CA THR A 102 24.56 -29.24 -17.36
C THR A 102 24.69 -27.71 -17.46
N SER A 103 25.25 -27.20 -18.55
CA SER A 103 25.34 -25.76 -18.81
C SER A 103 23.97 -25.09 -18.94
N SER A 104 23.02 -25.71 -19.64
CA SER A 104 21.66 -25.16 -19.76
C SER A 104 20.95 -25.14 -18.41
N GLU A 105 21.05 -26.23 -17.64
CA GLU A 105 20.47 -26.31 -16.28
C GLU A 105 21.06 -25.24 -15.36
N MET A 106 22.38 -25.05 -15.36
CA MET A 106 23.04 -23.99 -14.59
C MET A 106 22.57 -22.60 -15.02
N THR A 107 22.37 -22.38 -16.32
CA THR A 107 21.88 -21.09 -16.84
C THR A 107 20.46 -20.81 -16.36
N VAL A 108 19.58 -21.82 -16.37
CA VAL A 108 18.21 -21.71 -15.85
C VAL A 108 18.20 -21.42 -14.36
N ASN A 109 19.04 -22.09 -13.58
CA ASN A 109 19.17 -21.84 -12.14
C ASN A 109 19.62 -20.41 -11.83
N LEU A 110 20.61 -19.88 -12.58
CA LEU A 110 21.06 -18.49 -12.43
C LEU A 110 19.97 -17.47 -12.81
N ALA A 111 19.14 -17.78 -13.81
CA ALA A 111 17.99 -16.96 -14.15
C ALA A 111 16.94 -16.98 -13.02
N GLY A 112 16.70 -18.14 -12.41
CA GLY A 112 15.82 -18.26 -11.23
C GLY A 112 16.27 -17.38 -10.05
N VAL A 113 17.58 -17.30 -9.80
CA VAL A 113 18.15 -16.37 -8.81
C VAL A 113 17.87 -14.92 -9.20
N SER A 114 18.09 -14.55 -10.47
CA SER A 114 17.83 -13.20 -10.97
C SER A 114 16.35 -12.81 -10.83
N PHE A 115 15.41 -13.71 -11.17
CA PHE A 115 13.98 -13.48 -10.99
C PHE A 115 13.61 -13.31 -9.52
N THR A 116 14.22 -14.10 -8.64
CA THR A 116 14.00 -13.97 -7.18
C THR A 116 14.48 -12.60 -6.68
N ASN A 117 15.63 -12.13 -7.15
CA ASN A 117 16.13 -10.79 -6.80
C ASN A 117 15.20 -9.67 -7.29
N CYS A 118 14.62 -9.80 -8.49
CA CYS A 118 13.63 -8.84 -8.98
C CYS A 118 12.37 -8.80 -8.10
N ILE A 119 11.90 -9.96 -7.64
CA ILE A 119 10.74 -10.06 -6.74
C ILE A 119 11.05 -9.43 -5.38
N ASN A 120 12.20 -9.75 -4.80
CA ASN A 120 12.61 -9.20 -3.50
C ASN A 120 12.74 -7.67 -3.57
N ALA A 121 13.31 -7.13 -4.64
CA ALA A 121 13.40 -5.68 -4.83
C ALA A 121 12.02 -5.02 -4.94
N ALA A 122 11.06 -5.67 -5.60
CA ALA A 122 9.68 -5.20 -5.66
C ALA A 122 9.00 -5.26 -4.27
N ASP A 123 9.18 -6.35 -3.52
CA ASP A 123 8.65 -6.52 -2.17
C ASP A 123 9.19 -5.48 -1.18
N ASP A 124 10.50 -5.22 -1.20
CA ASP A 124 11.14 -4.19 -0.39
C ASP A 124 10.61 -2.79 -0.72
N ALA A 125 10.38 -2.50 -2.01
CA ALA A 125 9.79 -1.24 -2.46
C ALA A 125 8.33 -1.09 -2.02
N ILE A 126 7.53 -2.15 -2.16
CA ILE A 126 6.14 -2.21 -1.67
C ILE A 126 6.12 -1.93 -0.17
N LYS A 127 6.93 -2.64 0.61
CA LYS A 127 7.00 -2.48 2.05
C LYS A 127 7.33 -1.05 2.44
N THR A 128 8.36 -0.47 1.83
CA THR A 128 8.78 0.92 2.09
C THR A 128 7.62 1.90 1.84
N LYS A 129 6.93 1.76 0.71
CA LYS A 129 5.80 2.63 0.36
C LYS A 129 4.60 2.43 1.27
N LEU A 130 4.26 1.19 1.63
CA LEU A 130 3.20 0.92 2.60
C LEU A 130 3.49 1.53 3.97
N GLU A 131 4.73 1.43 4.46
CA GLU A 131 5.14 2.06 5.71
C GLU A 131 4.97 3.59 5.66
N GLU A 132 5.39 4.23 4.56
CA GLU A 132 5.18 5.67 4.33
C GLU A 132 3.68 6.04 4.37
N TYR A 133 2.82 5.29 3.67
CA TYR A 133 1.38 5.56 3.65
C TYR A 133 0.70 5.34 5.00
N TYR A 134 1.03 4.26 5.69
CA TYR A 134 0.44 3.97 7.00
C TYR A 134 0.90 4.97 8.06
N SER A 135 2.14 5.47 7.97
CA SER A 135 2.60 6.57 8.83
C SER A 135 1.76 7.81 8.60
N TYR A 136 1.55 8.21 7.34
CA TYR A 136 0.76 9.40 7.02
C TYR A 136 -0.70 9.29 7.45
N LEU A 137 -1.32 8.12 7.23
CA LEU A 137 -2.68 7.85 7.72
C LEU A 137 -2.75 7.84 9.26
N GLY A 138 -1.70 7.34 9.92
CA GLY A 138 -1.60 7.36 11.39
C GLY A 138 -1.64 8.77 11.96
N ASP A 139 -0.96 9.73 11.32
CA ASP A 139 -0.98 11.13 11.72
C ASP A 139 -2.41 11.71 11.63
N TYR A 140 -3.16 11.38 10.60
CA TYR A 140 -4.56 11.79 10.47
C TYR A 140 -5.48 11.14 11.50
N GLU A 141 -5.32 9.84 11.75
CA GLU A 141 -6.08 9.14 12.79
C GLU A 141 -5.76 9.71 14.18
N GLN A 142 -4.51 10.09 14.43
CA GLN A 142 -4.11 10.79 15.65
C GLN A 142 -4.76 12.16 15.75
N GLN A 143 -4.77 12.96 14.69
CA GLN A 143 -5.46 14.26 14.67
C GLN A 143 -6.95 14.13 14.98
N LEU A 144 -7.62 13.10 14.43
CA LEU A 144 -9.02 12.82 14.77
C LEU A 144 -9.22 12.44 16.24
N SER A 145 -8.26 11.71 16.82
CA SER A 145 -8.29 11.39 18.24
C SER A 145 -8.21 12.63 19.14
N LEU A 146 -7.55 13.70 18.67
CA LEU A 146 -7.47 14.98 19.40
C LEU A 146 -8.80 15.74 19.41
N LEU A 147 -9.79 15.38 18.58
CA LEU A 147 -11.10 16.04 18.56
C LEU A 147 -12.10 15.46 19.56
N ARG A 148 -11.74 14.41 20.30
CA ARG A 148 -12.60 13.82 21.36
C ARG A 148 -13.16 14.90 22.26
N LEU A 149 -14.48 14.98 22.43
CA LEU A 149 -15.11 16.08 23.19
C LEU A 149 -15.07 15.92 24.72
N LEU A 150 -14.89 14.69 25.22
CA LEU A 150 -15.00 14.40 26.66
C LEU A 150 -13.68 14.62 27.42
N ASP A 151 -12.57 14.80 26.72
CA ASP A 151 -11.26 15.05 27.31
C ASP A 151 -11.20 16.41 28.03
N VAL A 152 -12.04 17.37 27.64
CA VAL A 152 -12.11 18.72 28.21
C VAL A 152 -12.37 18.73 29.72
N PHE A 153 -13.04 17.70 30.24
CA PHE A 153 -13.36 17.54 31.65
C PHE A 153 -12.24 16.91 32.48
N ARG A 154 -11.19 16.38 31.84
CA ARG A 154 -10.11 15.68 32.54
C ARG A 154 -9.38 16.67 33.48
N GLY A 155 -9.36 16.33 34.78
CA GLY A 155 -8.72 17.12 35.82
C GLY A 155 -9.52 18.35 36.26
N GLU A 156 -10.72 18.57 35.71
CA GLU A 156 -11.56 19.74 36.02
C GLU A 156 -12.86 19.33 36.72
N ASN A 157 -13.41 20.24 37.51
CA ASN A 157 -14.70 20.03 38.17
C ASN A 157 -15.70 21.06 37.63
N VAL A 158 -16.74 20.60 36.94
CA VAL A 158 -17.74 21.46 36.28
C VAL A 158 -18.46 22.45 37.20
N PHE A 159 -18.46 22.16 38.50
CA PHE A 159 -19.12 22.95 39.53
C PHE A 159 -18.17 23.90 40.27
N HIS A 160 -16.86 23.63 40.27
CA HIS A 160 -15.83 24.38 40.98
C HIS A 160 -14.90 25.16 40.05
N SER A 161 -14.54 24.59 38.90
CA SER A 161 -13.68 25.18 37.86
C SER A 161 -14.32 25.07 36.46
N PRO A 162 -15.44 25.76 36.18
CA PRO A 162 -16.08 25.71 34.86
C PRO A 162 -15.31 26.45 33.76
N GLN A 163 -14.52 27.48 34.10
CA GLN A 163 -13.84 28.34 33.12
C GLN A 163 -12.78 27.59 32.28
N PRO A 164 -11.90 26.73 32.84
CA PRO A 164 -11.00 25.90 32.04
C PRO A 164 -11.73 24.97 31.06
N ILE A 165 -12.88 24.41 31.46
CA ILE A 165 -13.69 23.55 30.60
C ILE A 165 -14.25 24.36 29.42
N LEU A 166 -14.78 25.57 29.69
CA LEU A 166 -15.28 26.48 28.66
C LEU A 166 -14.18 26.87 27.66
N ALA A 167 -12.97 27.18 28.15
CA ALA A 167 -11.84 27.51 27.28
C ALA A 167 -11.52 26.34 26.32
N ARG A 168 -11.40 25.12 26.86
CA ARG A 168 -11.14 23.91 26.05
C ARG A 168 -12.28 23.61 25.07
N LEU A 169 -13.54 23.81 25.47
CA LEU A 169 -14.69 23.62 24.57
C LEU A 169 -14.68 24.63 23.42
N ASN A 170 -14.36 25.90 23.68
CA ASN A 170 -14.24 26.91 22.63
C ASN A 170 -13.10 26.60 21.66
N GLU A 171 -11.94 26.13 22.15
CA GLU A 171 -10.86 25.64 21.29
C GLU A 171 -11.31 24.49 20.38
N LYS A 172 -12.01 23.48 20.92
CA LYS A 172 -12.56 22.38 20.12
C LYS A 172 -13.58 22.87 19.10
N MET A 173 -14.41 23.85 19.46
CA MET A 173 -15.41 24.43 18.57
C MET A 173 -14.78 25.17 17.40
N GLU A 174 -13.74 25.97 17.64
CA GLU A 174 -12.97 26.63 16.59
C GLU A 174 -12.23 25.60 15.72
N ALA A 175 -11.63 24.58 16.33
CA ALA A 175 -11.02 23.48 15.57
C ALA A 175 -12.04 22.74 14.68
N LEU A 176 -13.28 22.53 15.15
CA LEU A 176 -14.35 21.90 14.35
C LEU A 176 -14.90 22.82 13.27
N ARG A 177 -15.02 24.12 13.51
CA ARG A 177 -15.39 25.09 12.46
C ARG A 177 -14.34 25.16 11.37
N ASN A 178 -13.08 25.11 11.78
CA ASN A 178 -11.94 25.06 10.87
C ASN A 178 -11.72 23.64 10.29
N SER A 179 -12.33 22.58 10.85
CA SER A 179 -12.08 21.17 10.49
C SER A 179 -12.44 20.76 9.06
N SER A 180 -13.08 21.67 8.30
CA SER A 180 -12.99 21.67 6.84
C SER A 180 -11.54 21.59 6.32
N SER A 181 -10.54 21.80 7.20
CA SER A 181 -9.08 21.77 6.99
C SER A 181 -8.36 20.50 7.48
N LEU A 182 -9.02 19.50 8.07
CA LEU A 182 -8.27 18.35 8.64
C LEU A 182 -7.69 17.46 7.55
N ILE A 183 -8.49 17.18 6.52
CA ILE A 183 -8.06 16.57 5.26
C ILE A 183 -8.94 17.19 4.19
N THR A 184 -8.35 18.04 3.35
CA THR A 184 -9.05 18.62 2.20
C THR A 184 -9.25 17.54 1.13
N ASP A 185 -10.33 17.63 0.36
CA ASP A 185 -10.58 16.68 -0.73
C ASP A 185 -9.42 16.66 -1.76
N VAL A 186 -8.66 17.77 -1.85
CA VAL A 186 -7.43 17.89 -2.66
C VAL A 186 -6.30 17.05 -2.09
N GLU A 187 -6.05 17.09 -0.77
CA GLU A 187 -5.04 16.24 -0.12
C GLU A 187 -5.39 14.75 -0.23
N VAL A 188 -6.69 14.42 -0.15
CA VAL A 188 -7.19 13.05 -0.39
C VAL A 188 -6.87 12.58 -1.80
N GLN A 189 -7.21 13.37 -2.80
CA GLN A 189 -6.97 12.99 -4.18
C GLN A 189 -5.48 12.87 -4.46
N PHE A 190 -4.67 13.81 -3.95
CA PHE A 190 -3.22 13.76 -4.05
C PHE A 190 -2.64 12.48 -3.44
N MET A 191 -3.11 12.05 -2.26
CA MET A 191 -2.70 10.78 -1.65
C MET A 191 -3.03 9.58 -2.53
N ILE A 192 -4.28 9.52 -3.02
CA ILE A 192 -4.75 8.40 -3.84
C ILE A 192 -3.95 8.32 -5.15
N ASP A 193 -3.73 9.46 -5.79
CA ASP A 193 -2.94 9.57 -7.00
C ASP A 193 -1.50 9.14 -6.74
N GLN A 194 -0.93 9.52 -5.60
CA GLN A 194 0.44 9.16 -5.26
C GLN A 194 0.60 7.67 -4.96
N VAL A 195 -0.34 7.08 -4.22
CA VAL A 195 -0.38 5.61 -4.02
C VAL A 195 -0.41 4.90 -5.36
N THR A 196 -1.25 5.38 -6.28
CA THR A 196 -1.38 4.79 -7.62
C THR A 196 -0.07 4.92 -8.40
N GLN A 197 0.56 6.10 -8.40
CA GLN A 197 1.81 6.34 -9.13
C GLN A 197 2.97 5.50 -8.59
N ASP A 198 3.11 5.40 -7.27
CA ASP A 198 4.17 4.59 -6.65
C ASP A 198 3.98 3.10 -6.97
N MET A 199 2.75 2.58 -6.93
CA MET A 199 2.47 1.17 -7.28
C MET A 199 2.77 0.88 -8.76
N VAL A 200 2.40 1.79 -9.67
CA VAL A 200 2.76 1.70 -11.09
C VAL A 200 4.28 1.75 -11.28
N GLY A 201 4.97 2.64 -10.57
CA GLY A 201 6.42 2.73 -10.62
C GLY A 201 7.12 1.43 -10.18
N ILE A 202 6.62 0.77 -9.13
CA ILE A 202 7.12 -0.53 -8.68
C ILE A 202 6.86 -1.61 -9.75
N GLN A 203 5.66 -1.63 -10.34
CA GLN A 203 5.31 -2.57 -11.40
C GLN A 203 6.25 -2.43 -12.60
N ASP A 204 6.52 -1.21 -13.04
CA ASP A 204 7.40 -0.94 -14.18
C ASP A 204 8.85 -1.35 -13.89
N ALA A 205 9.37 -0.99 -12.71
CA ALA A 205 10.71 -1.38 -12.27
C ALA A 205 10.87 -2.90 -12.21
N TYR A 206 9.90 -3.60 -11.61
CA TYR A 206 9.86 -5.07 -11.62
C TYR A 206 9.83 -5.62 -13.04
N GLY A 207 9.02 -5.01 -13.90
CA GLY A 207 8.89 -5.39 -15.29
C GLY A 207 10.20 -5.32 -16.08
N ILE A 208 10.94 -4.23 -15.92
CA ILE A 208 12.25 -4.02 -16.54
C ILE A 208 13.28 -5.01 -15.98
N CYS A 209 13.27 -5.24 -14.66
CA CYS A 209 14.17 -6.19 -14.01
C CYS A 209 13.98 -7.61 -14.59
N MET A 210 12.74 -8.08 -14.67
CA MET A 210 12.41 -9.40 -15.23
C MET A 210 12.80 -9.53 -16.70
N GLU A 211 12.59 -8.48 -17.50
CA GLU A 211 13.00 -8.45 -18.91
C GLU A 211 14.52 -8.59 -19.07
N ASN A 212 15.29 -7.84 -18.29
CA ASN A 212 16.74 -7.91 -18.30
C ASN A 212 17.25 -9.30 -17.85
N ALA A 213 16.67 -9.85 -16.78
CA ALA A 213 17.01 -11.19 -16.31
C ALA A 213 16.72 -12.26 -17.37
N TYR A 214 15.57 -12.15 -18.05
CA TYR A 214 15.21 -13.06 -19.13
C TYR A 214 16.12 -12.89 -20.36
N ALA A 215 16.55 -11.67 -20.68
CA ALA A 215 17.50 -11.43 -21.77
C ALA A 215 18.87 -12.07 -21.50
N LEU A 216 19.34 -12.08 -20.24
CA LEU A 216 20.59 -12.75 -19.86
C LEU A 216 20.50 -14.28 -19.97
N LEU A 217 19.39 -14.87 -19.49
CA LEU A 217 19.06 -16.28 -19.77
C LEU A 217 19.02 -16.55 -21.29
N GLY A 218 18.40 -15.61 -22.00
CA GLY A 218 18.42 -15.43 -23.45
C GLY A 218 19.76 -15.81 -24.08
N GLN A 219 20.77 -15.07 -23.68
CA GLN A 219 22.14 -15.21 -24.16
C GLN A 219 22.78 -16.53 -23.75
N GLY A 220 22.60 -16.96 -22.50
CA GLY A 220 23.20 -18.20 -22.00
C GLY A 220 22.70 -19.45 -22.71
N LEU A 221 21.39 -19.56 -22.94
CA LEU A 221 20.83 -20.70 -23.68
C LEU A 221 21.17 -20.64 -25.17
N ASN A 222 21.26 -19.45 -25.78
CA ASN A 222 21.74 -19.33 -27.16
C ASN A 222 23.19 -19.81 -27.29
N MET A 223 24.03 -19.58 -26.28
CA MET A 223 25.39 -20.14 -26.23
C MET A 223 25.37 -21.67 -26.12
N CYS A 224 24.42 -22.25 -25.38
CA CYS A 224 24.26 -23.70 -25.33
C CYS A 224 23.94 -24.25 -26.74
N GLU A 225 23.03 -23.63 -27.49
CA GLU A 225 22.71 -24.03 -28.88
C GLU A 225 23.93 -23.96 -29.82
N LEU A 226 24.72 -22.90 -29.69
CA LEU A 226 25.98 -22.74 -30.44
C LEU A 226 26.98 -23.86 -30.09
N GLN A 227 27.08 -24.24 -28.83
CA GLN A 227 27.94 -25.35 -28.40
C GLN A 227 27.44 -26.71 -28.91
N LEU A 228 26.12 -26.94 -28.93
CA LEU A 228 25.54 -28.16 -29.51
C LEU A 228 26.03 -28.37 -30.95
N THR A 229 25.96 -27.33 -31.78
CA THR A 229 26.29 -27.41 -33.20
C THR A 229 27.80 -27.37 -33.47
N MET A 230 28.50 -26.35 -32.97
CA MET A 230 29.88 -26.08 -33.36
C MET A 230 30.91 -26.93 -32.62
N ILE A 231 30.60 -27.39 -31.40
CA ILE A 231 31.54 -28.16 -30.58
C ILE A 231 31.14 -29.63 -30.58
N CYS A 232 29.89 -29.91 -30.24
CA CYS A 232 29.46 -31.29 -30.04
C CYS A 232 29.04 -32.00 -31.35
N GLY A 233 28.96 -31.27 -32.47
CA GLY A 233 28.63 -31.81 -33.79
C GLY A 233 27.16 -32.22 -33.93
N ALA A 234 26.25 -31.63 -33.15
CA ALA A 234 24.81 -31.86 -33.29
C ALA A 234 24.28 -31.21 -34.57
N ALA A 235 23.36 -31.91 -35.22
CA ALA A 235 22.48 -31.31 -36.23
C ALA A 235 21.15 -30.99 -35.54
N LEU A 236 20.84 -29.70 -35.39
CA LEU A 236 19.57 -29.29 -34.78
C LEU A 236 18.44 -29.62 -35.75
N THR A 237 17.43 -30.35 -35.26
CA THR A 237 16.35 -30.89 -36.09
C THR A 237 15.15 -29.95 -36.18
N CYS A 238 15.20 -28.82 -35.48
CA CYS A 238 14.12 -27.83 -35.42
C CYS A 238 14.70 -26.41 -35.35
N GLU A 239 14.24 -25.50 -36.21
CA GLU A 239 14.38 -24.03 -36.00
C GLU A 239 13.33 -23.49 -34.99
N ILE A 240 12.80 -24.35 -34.13
CA ILE A 240 11.72 -24.03 -33.20
C ILE A 240 12.36 -23.43 -31.95
N GLY A 241 12.22 -22.12 -31.71
CA GLY A 241 12.72 -21.54 -30.45
C GLY A 241 13.06 -20.04 -30.48
N LYS A 242 13.07 -19.39 -31.64
CA LYS A 242 13.23 -17.93 -31.70
C LYS A 242 11.99 -17.15 -31.24
N GLY A 243 10.85 -17.83 -31.04
CA GLY A 243 9.65 -17.27 -30.43
C GLY A 243 8.42 -18.14 -30.68
N MET A 244 7.72 -18.50 -29.61
CA MET A 244 6.33 -19.02 -29.58
C MET A 244 6.01 -20.34 -30.33
N GLY A 245 5.61 -21.37 -29.57
CA GLY A 245 4.56 -22.31 -29.99
C GLY A 245 4.92 -23.48 -30.90
N ASN A 246 4.89 -24.67 -30.27
CA ASN A 246 4.48 -26.00 -30.74
C ASN A 246 5.37 -26.85 -31.68
N LEU A 247 5.83 -27.94 -31.05
CA LEU A 247 5.95 -29.34 -31.53
C LEU A 247 6.93 -29.62 -32.68
N CYS A 248 8.14 -30.08 -32.30
CA CYS A 248 8.97 -30.92 -33.14
C CYS A 248 8.26 -32.27 -33.38
N THR A 249 7.62 -32.44 -34.54
CA THR A 249 7.17 -33.78 -34.96
C THR A 249 8.39 -34.59 -35.39
N SER A 250 8.62 -35.70 -34.70
CA SER A 250 9.62 -36.72 -35.04
C SER A 250 9.45 -37.18 -36.50
N GLN A 251 10.52 -37.10 -37.29
CA GLN A 251 10.69 -38.01 -38.44
C GLN A 251 11.30 -39.32 -37.95
#